data_AF-A0AAE3C3N6-F1
#
_entry.id   AF-A0AAE3C3N6-F1
#
_cell.length_a   1.000
_cell.length_b   1.000
_cell.length_c   1.000
_cell.angle_alpha   90.00
_cell.angle_beta   90.00
_cell.angle_gamma   90.00
#
_symmetry.space_group_name_H-M   'P 1'
#
loop_
_entity.id
_entity.type
_entity.pdbx_description
1 polymer ?
#
loop_
_entity_poly.entity_id
_entity_poly.type
_entity_poly.pdbx_seq_one_letter_code
_entity_poly.pdbx_strand_id
1 'polypeptide(L)'
;MSFRVGGVVLSRLLLALSVILTPIYFLLLFAFSPVKLRPAPLPFDIVVANYPLFHSILQYSGFEQPWIMVINYIFAPLFFSLPWLLFVALNHERIIRTFEVLDATTTIVPLRYRIFYGFNTLLLLVFFLLPALFPVLSVVSSVILVGRVLNTSEWFWRHGKIVKIATCIIAFTVICWGPVYLTALYYLERLHVFLTSWLWDLWANNMVITYTVSMCIVNALAIGSIVWLIFAGSAEFEAKTFGVALTKPPYRAIAILEAVFFILFIYIGLPYIYVPGWPPRYLIWGSNPSILYDRINYICLGLISLVTLVGMTKGLRRRTFNFSLFGLIIAGGFLGLDMVTGNYIRTLAILPKMLTPFILSVTLSSPWGLLTMDINYFLNLYIPYYELPRALMQIYFFGGAQTALTLAMYVVMLIHSSVTHVTSAMTLTALIWVTTTIYCFAKAGTTRG
;
A
#
# COMPACT_ATOMS: atom_id res chain seq x y z
N MET A 1 -24.07 -12.75 9.93
CA MET A 1 -23.61 -13.95 10.66
C MET A 1 -22.11 -13.79 10.87
N SER A 2 -21.64 -13.65 12.10
CA SER A 2 -20.19 -13.55 12.35
C SER A 2 -19.54 -14.90 12.04
N PHE A 3 -18.50 -14.90 11.21
CA PHE A 3 -17.73 -16.10 10.92
C PHE A 3 -16.98 -16.52 12.20
N ARG A 4 -17.49 -17.54 12.89
CA ARG A 4 -16.77 -18.22 13.97
C ARG A 4 -15.89 -19.30 13.35
N VAL A 5 -14.58 -19.09 13.35
CA VAL A 5 -13.60 -20.13 13.04
C VAL A 5 -13.09 -20.67 14.37
N GLY A 6 -13.46 -21.91 14.73
CA GLY A 6 -12.96 -22.57 15.96
C GLY A 6 -13.35 -21.90 17.29
N GLY A 7 -14.46 -21.16 17.34
CA GLY A 7 -14.94 -20.52 18.58
C GLY A 7 -14.30 -19.14 18.89
N VAL A 8 -13.25 -18.74 18.15
CA VAL A 8 -12.69 -17.39 18.23
C VAL A 8 -13.41 -16.47 17.25
N VAL A 9 -13.80 -15.28 17.70
CA VAL A 9 -14.38 -14.25 16.81
C VAL A 9 -13.25 -13.71 15.93
N LEU A 10 -13.40 -13.82 14.60
CA LEU A 10 -12.41 -13.40 13.60
C LEU A 10 -11.80 -12.00 13.87
N SER A 11 -12.61 -11.07 14.40
CA SER A 11 -12.17 -9.72 14.80
C SER A 11 -11.04 -9.73 15.84
N ARG A 12 -11.08 -10.66 16.80
CA ARG A 12 -10.05 -10.80 17.83
C ARG A 12 -8.75 -11.38 17.26
N LEU A 13 -8.86 -12.33 16.33
CA LEU A 13 -7.70 -12.87 15.63
C LEU A 13 -7.03 -11.79 14.78
N LEU A 14 -7.80 -11.00 14.04
CA LEU A 14 -7.29 -9.87 13.26
C LEU A 14 -6.60 -8.83 14.14
N LEU A 15 -7.16 -8.51 15.31
CA LEU A 15 -6.53 -7.61 16.27
C LEU A 15 -5.19 -8.18 16.77
N ALA A 16 -5.16 -9.45 17.19
CA ALA A 16 -3.94 -10.10 17.66
C ALA A 16 -2.86 -10.14 16.57
N LEU A 17 -3.23 -10.48 15.33
CA LEU A 17 -2.33 -10.43 14.19
C LEU A 17 -1.80 -9.01 13.97
N SER A 18 -2.63 -7.97 14.09
CA SER A 18 -2.17 -6.59 13.90
C SER A 18 -1.13 -6.14 14.93
N VAL A 19 -1.22 -6.64 16.17
CA VAL A 19 -0.26 -6.37 17.25
C VAL A 19 1.08 -7.03 16.96
N ILE A 20 1.07 -8.25 16.40
CA ILE A 20 2.27 -9.01 16.10
C ILE A 20 2.92 -8.57 14.79
N LEU A 21 2.12 -8.31 13.76
CA LEU A 21 2.61 -7.99 12.41
C LEU A 21 3.29 -6.62 12.34
N THR A 22 2.92 -5.65 13.18
CA THR A 22 3.50 -4.30 13.11
C THR A 22 4.97 -4.25 13.58
N PRO A 23 5.35 -4.83 14.74
CA PRO A 23 6.76 -4.97 15.11
C PRO A 23 7.55 -5.84 14.12
N ILE A 24 6.96 -6.95 13.65
CA ILE A 24 7.60 -7.80 12.63
C ILE A 24 7.85 -7.00 11.36
N TYR A 25 6.90 -6.16 10.94
CA TYR A 25 7.07 -5.30 9.78
C TYR A 25 8.31 -4.41 9.90
N PHE A 26 8.46 -3.65 11.00
CA PHE A 26 9.64 -2.80 11.19
C PHE A 26 10.92 -3.62 11.35
N LEU A 27 10.86 -4.80 11.98
CA LEU A 27 12.00 -5.71 12.05
C LEU A 27 12.46 -6.13 10.66
N LEU A 28 11.54 -6.56 9.80
CA LEU A 28 11.85 -6.95 8.42
C LEU A 28 12.32 -5.75 7.59
N LEU A 29 11.68 -4.59 7.77
CA LEU A 29 12.07 -3.34 7.12
C LEU A 29 13.54 -3.03 7.42
N PHE A 30 13.93 -3.01 8.70
CA PHE A 30 15.31 -2.77 9.07
C PHE A 30 16.23 -3.92 8.71
N ALA A 31 15.78 -5.16 8.71
CA ALA A 31 16.61 -6.31 8.33
C ALA A 31 17.01 -6.28 6.86
N PHE A 32 16.05 -6.03 5.97
CA PHE A 32 16.27 -6.01 4.52
C PHE A 32 16.71 -4.64 4.00
N SER A 33 16.52 -3.57 4.77
CA SER A 33 17.01 -2.25 4.37
C SER A 33 18.53 -2.28 4.21
N PRO A 34 19.05 -1.78 3.07
CA PRO A 34 20.50 -1.62 2.86
C PRO A 34 21.08 -0.55 3.79
N VAL A 35 20.23 0.31 4.36
CA VAL A 35 20.63 1.36 5.27
C VAL A 35 20.20 1.03 6.69
N LYS A 36 21.15 1.16 7.62
CA LYS A 36 20.95 0.90 9.04
C LYS A 36 21.10 2.22 9.79
N LEU A 37 20.35 2.39 10.88
CA LEU A 37 20.57 3.45 11.86
C LEU A 37 21.97 3.31 12.42
N ARG A 38 22.82 4.32 12.20
CA ARG A 38 24.19 4.33 12.71
C ARG A 38 24.26 5.32 13.87
N PRO A 39 23.98 4.90 15.11
CA PRO A 39 24.08 5.82 16.24
C PRO A 39 25.45 6.50 16.21
N ALA A 40 25.45 7.84 16.26
CA ALA A 40 26.66 8.54 16.65
C ALA A 40 27.08 7.99 18.03
N PRO A 41 28.38 7.75 18.27
CA PRO A 41 28.82 7.18 19.54
C PRO A 41 28.31 8.05 20.68
N LEU A 42 27.35 7.53 21.44
CA LEU A 42 26.81 8.23 22.58
C LEU A 42 27.87 8.20 23.70
N PRO A 43 27.92 9.20 24.59
CA PRO A 43 28.76 9.10 25.79
C PRO A 43 28.38 7.88 26.67
N PHE A 44 27.16 7.35 26.51
CA PHE A 44 26.69 6.12 27.16
C PHE A 44 27.18 4.82 26.48
N ASP A 45 27.61 4.87 25.21
CA ASP A 45 28.19 3.69 24.52
C ASP A 45 29.42 3.20 25.28
N ILE A 46 30.23 4.08 25.85
CA ILE A 46 31.43 3.72 26.60
C ILE A 46 31.08 2.96 27.90
N VAL A 47 29.98 3.32 28.56
CA VAL A 47 29.63 2.77 29.89
C VAL A 47 28.91 1.43 29.78
N VAL A 48 28.03 1.26 28.79
CA VAL A 48 27.29 0.01 28.59
C VAL A 48 28.07 -0.97 27.68
N ALA A 49 28.91 -0.50 26.74
CA ALA A 49 29.84 -1.38 26.02
C ALA A 49 30.87 -2.05 26.94
N ASN A 50 31.17 -1.43 28.07
CA ASN A 50 32.04 -2.01 29.09
C ASN A 50 31.33 -3.01 30.01
N TYR A 51 30.05 -3.35 29.79
CA TYR A 51 29.43 -4.48 30.49
C TYR A 51 29.95 -5.80 29.90
N PRO A 52 30.80 -6.55 30.63
CA PRO A 52 31.56 -7.66 30.07
C PRO A 52 30.66 -8.78 29.54
N LEU A 53 29.53 -9.05 30.19
CA LEU A 53 28.60 -10.12 29.81
C LEU A 53 27.92 -9.85 28.46
N PHE A 54 27.43 -8.63 28.26
CA PHE A 54 26.75 -8.24 27.03
C PHE A 54 27.75 -8.10 25.88
N HIS A 55 28.91 -7.52 26.14
CA HIS A 55 30.00 -7.44 25.17
C HIS A 55 30.47 -8.83 24.71
N SER A 56 30.64 -9.78 25.64
CA SER A 56 31.07 -11.16 25.32
C SER A 56 30.09 -11.91 24.43
N ILE A 57 28.78 -11.85 24.72
CA ILE A 57 27.73 -12.51 23.92
C ILE A 57 27.72 -11.95 22.49
N LEU A 58 27.86 -10.64 22.37
CA LEU A 58 27.82 -9.93 21.10
C LEU A 58 29.11 -10.11 20.28
N GLN A 59 30.27 -10.15 20.93
CA GLN A 59 31.56 -10.36 20.28
C GLN A 59 31.72 -11.82 19.81
N TYR A 60 31.16 -12.78 20.57
CA TYR A 60 31.10 -14.19 20.16
C TYR A 60 30.32 -14.41 18.86
N SER A 61 29.36 -13.53 18.56
CA SER A 61 28.60 -13.58 17.30
C SER A 61 29.34 -13.00 16.07
N GLY A 62 30.59 -12.55 16.22
CA GLY A 62 31.45 -12.16 15.10
C GLY A 62 31.11 -10.81 14.47
N PHE A 63 30.38 -9.94 15.17
CA PHE A 63 29.98 -8.64 14.64
C PHE A 63 30.85 -7.50 15.17
N GLU A 64 31.41 -6.71 14.25
CA GLU A 64 32.30 -5.58 14.58
C GLU A 64 31.60 -4.44 15.33
N GLN A 65 30.26 -4.33 15.25
CA GLN A 65 29.49 -3.23 15.85
C GLN A 65 28.12 -3.71 16.39
N PRO A 66 28.09 -4.34 17.57
CA PRO A 66 26.88 -4.98 18.06
C PRO A 66 25.75 -4.01 18.45
N TRP A 67 26.09 -2.77 18.80
CA TRP A 67 25.10 -1.73 19.12
C TRP A 67 24.20 -1.38 17.94
N ILE A 68 24.75 -1.41 16.71
CA ILE A 68 23.97 -1.23 15.49
C ILE A 68 22.91 -2.31 15.39
N MET A 69 23.22 -3.55 15.77
CA MET A 69 22.26 -4.64 15.74
C MET A 69 21.13 -4.43 16.74
N VAL A 70 21.47 -4.13 17.99
CA VAL A 70 20.46 -3.91 19.04
C VAL A 70 19.52 -2.76 18.64
N ILE A 71 20.06 -1.68 18.10
CA ILE A 71 19.24 -0.55 17.65
C ILE A 71 18.34 -0.94 16.48
N ASN A 72 18.88 -1.55 15.43
CA ASN A 72 18.12 -1.81 14.21
C ASN A 72 17.15 -3.00 14.33
N TYR A 73 17.47 -4.00 15.15
CA TYR A 73 16.68 -5.24 15.24
C TYR A 73 15.80 -5.31 16.50
N ILE A 74 16.08 -4.52 17.54
CA ILE A 74 15.29 -4.56 18.79
C ILE A 74 14.63 -3.20 19.02
N PHE A 75 15.43 -2.14 19.21
CA PHE A 75 14.87 -0.85 19.63
C PHE A 75 14.04 -0.17 18.53
N ALA A 76 14.55 -0.04 17.31
CA ALA A 76 13.81 0.62 16.23
C ALA A 76 12.47 -0.08 15.93
N PRO A 77 12.41 -1.42 15.77
CA PRO A 77 11.13 -2.10 15.58
C PRO A 77 10.16 -1.92 16.74
N LEU A 78 10.65 -1.96 17.98
CA LEU A 78 9.83 -1.79 19.18
C LEU A 78 9.29 -0.36 19.31
N PHE A 79 10.14 0.65 19.17
CA PHE A 79 9.73 2.04 19.33
C PHE A 79 8.92 2.56 18.14
N PHE A 80 9.24 2.19 16.91
CA PHE A 80 8.44 2.61 15.76
C PHE A 80 7.09 1.90 15.71
N SER A 81 6.94 0.69 16.27
CA SER A 81 5.62 0.05 16.41
C SER A 81 4.81 0.55 17.61
N LEU A 82 5.43 1.30 18.55
CA LEU A 82 4.79 1.80 19.78
C LEU A 82 3.47 2.56 19.53
N PRO A 83 3.33 3.42 18.50
CA PRO A 83 2.05 4.08 18.23
C PRO A 83 0.89 3.12 18.03
N TRP A 84 1.11 2.06 17.27
CA TRP A 84 0.09 1.07 16.99
C TRP A 84 -0.21 0.21 18.21
N LEU A 85 0.84 -0.24 18.91
CA LEU A 85 0.69 -1.03 20.13
C LEU A 85 -0.09 -0.26 21.20
N LEU A 86 0.25 1.02 21.40
CA LEU A 86 -0.48 1.89 22.30
C LEU A 86 -1.91 2.12 21.82
N PHE A 87 -2.12 2.44 20.54
CA PHE A 87 -3.46 2.65 20.00
C PHE A 87 -4.36 1.42 20.21
N VAL A 88 -3.83 0.22 19.97
CA VAL A 88 -4.54 -1.04 20.21
C VAL A 88 -4.80 -1.26 21.70
N ALA A 89 -3.80 -1.10 22.56
CA ALA A 89 -3.98 -1.28 24.01
C ALA A 89 -5.10 -0.39 24.57
N LEU A 90 -5.16 0.85 24.09
CA LEU A 90 -6.13 1.85 24.55
C LEU A 90 -7.52 1.71 23.95
N ASN A 91 -7.63 1.20 22.72
CA ASN A 91 -8.87 1.19 21.95
C ASN A 91 -9.30 -0.22 21.49
N HIS A 92 -8.78 -1.30 22.10
CA HIS A 92 -9.04 -2.67 21.64
C HIS A 92 -10.53 -2.97 21.43
N GLU A 93 -11.40 -2.62 22.39
CA GLU A 93 -12.86 -2.80 22.26
C GLU A 93 -13.45 -2.02 21.09
N ARG A 94 -12.99 -0.78 20.88
CA ARG A 94 -13.46 0.06 19.77
C ARG A 94 -13.02 -0.55 18.44
N ILE A 95 -11.79 -1.02 18.33
CA ILE A 95 -11.25 -1.64 17.11
C ILE A 95 -11.99 -2.94 16.81
N ILE A 96 -12.24 -3.79 17.81
CA ILE A 96 -13.03 -5.02 17.66
C ILE A 96 -14.42 -4.70 17.12
N ARG A 97 -15.11 -3.72 17.73
CA ARG A 97 -16.42 -3.27 17.24
C ARG A 97 -16.33 -2.70 15.83
N THR A 98 -15.28 -1.96 15.49
CA THR A 98 -15.05 -1.50 14.11
C THR A 98 -14.89 -2.67 13.15
N PHE A 99 -14.16 -3.72 13.51
CA PHE A 99 -14.06 -4.93 12.68
C PHE A 99 -15.39 -5.67 12.56
N GLU A 100 -16.21 -5.72 13.60
CA GLU A 100 -17.54 -6.33 13.56
C GLU A 100 -18.52 -5.52 12.70
N VAL A 101 -18.49 -4.19 12.83
CA VAL A 101 -19.27 -3.28 11.98
C VAL A 101 -18.79 -3.34 10.54
N LEU A 102 -17.47 -3.40 10.31
CA LEU A 102 -16.90 -3.62 8.98
C LEU A 102 -17.35 -4.97 8.45
N ASP A 103 -17.28 -6.07 9.18
CA ASP A 103 -17.76 -7.37 8.71
C ASP A 103 -19.25 -7.29 8.32
N ALA A 104 -20.08 -6.71 9.18
CA ALA A 104 -21.52 -6.55 8.93
C ALA A 104 -21.82 -5.65 7.71
N THR A 105 -21.18 -4.50 7.59
CA THR A 105 -21.43 -3.52 6.51
C THR A 105 -20.73 -3.91 5.21
N THR A 106 -19.56 -4.54 5.29
CA THR A 106 -18.81 -5.00 4.13
C THR A 106 -19.43 -6.23 3.49
N THR A 107 -20.39 -6.91 4.12
CA THR A 107 -21.24 -7.89 3.41
C THR A 107 -21.98 -7.27 2.22
N ILE A 108 -22.25 -5.96 2.26
CA ILE A 108 -22.87 -5.21 1.17
C ILE A 108 -21.90 -5.04 -0.01
N VAL A 109 -20.59 -5.04 0.27
CA VAL A 109 -19.56 -4.89 -0.75
C VAL A 109 -19.07 -6.27 -1.19
N PRO A 110 -19.22 -6.64 -2.47
CA PRO A 110 -18.72 -7.91 -3.00
C PRO A 110 -17.27 -8.17 -2.57
N LEU A 111 -16.99 -9.39 -2.09
CA LEU A 111 -15.67 -9.82 -1.59
C LEU A 111 -14.52 -9.41 -2.53
N ARG A 112 -14.80 -9.52 -3.82
CA ARG A 112 -13.94 -9.14 -4.94
C ARG A 112 -13.34 -7.73 -4.83
N TYR A 113 -14.14 -6.74 -4.48
CA TYR A 113 -13.68 -5.35 -4.31
C TYR A 113 -12.91 -5.17 -3.02
N ARG A 114 -13.29 -5.90 -1.97
CA ARG A 114 -12.63 -5.83 -0.67
C ARG A 114 -11.19 -6.34 -0.77
N ILE A 115 -10.97 -7.41 -1.52
CA ILE A 115 -9.62 -7.94 -1.78
C ILE A 115 -8.80 -6.92 -2.58
N PHE A 116 -9.34 -6.40 -3.68
CA PHE A 116 -8.62 -5.45 -4.53
C PHE A 116 -8.24 -4.14 -3.80
N TYR A 117 -9.21 -3.46 -3.17
CA TYR A 117 -8.90 -2.22 -2.45
C TYR A 117 -8.11 -2.49 -1.18
N GLY A 118 -8.44 -3.56 -0.45
CA GLY A 118 -7.71 -3.94 0.75
C GLY A 118 -6.23 -4.18 0.47
N PHE A 119 -5.91 -4.87 -0.63
CA PHE A 119 -4.54 -5.10 -1.06
C PHE A 119 -3.82 -3.78 -1.42
N ASN A 120 -4.44 -2.93 -2.23
CA ASN A 120 -3.86 -1.63 -2.59
C ASN A 120 -3.65 -0.71 -1.38
N THR A 121 -4.63 -0.63 -0.47
CA THR A 121 -4.52 0.13 0.77
C THR A 121 -3.43 -0.44 1.66
N LEU A 122 -3.30 -1.76 1.76
CA LEU A 122 -2.24 -2.40 2.52
C LEU A 122 -0.87 -2.06 1.95
N LEU A 123 -0.70 -2.07 0.64
CA LEU A 123 0.56 -1.65 0.00
C LEU A 123 0.89 -0.19 0.30
N LEU A 124 -0.08 0.72 0.14
CA LEU A 124 0.14 2.13 0.45
C LEU A 124 0.51 2.35 1.92
N LEU A 125 -0.16 1.62 2.81
CA LEU A 125 0.11 1.68 4.24
C LEU A 125 1.51 1.17 4.56
N VAL A 126 1.88 0.00 4.03
CA VAL A 126 3.16 -0.67 4.30
C VAL A 126 4.33 0.11 3.68
N PHE A 127 4.26 0.53 2.42
CA PHE A 127 5.41 1.14 1.74
C PHE A 127 5.58 2.62 2.02
N PHE A 128 4.50 3.35 2.33
CA PHE A 128 4.58 4.81 2.45
C PHE A 128 4.17 5.31 3.83
N LEU A 129 3.00 4.89 4.31
CA LEU A 129 2.42 5.50 5.50
C LEU A 129 3.14 5.09 6.79
N LEU A 130 3.43 3.79 6.96
CA LEU A 130 4.12 3.28 8.14
C LEU A 130 5.53 3.89 8.27
N PRO A 131 6.43 3.82 7.28
CA PRO A 131 7.81 4.26 7.47
C PRO A 131 7.96 5.78 7.58
N ALA A 132 7.03 6.54 6.99
CA ALA A 132 7.06 7.98 7.05
C ALA A 132 6.45 8.54 8.35
N LEU A 133 5.29 8.02 8.80
CA LEU A 133 4.57 8.61 9.92
C LEU A 133 4.92 7.99 11.27
N PHE A 134 5.23 6.69 11.34
CA PHE A 134 5.37 6.00 12.62
C PHE A 134 6.54 6.48 13.47
N PRO A 135 7.71 6.88 12.92
CA PRO A 135 8.76 7.52 13.72
C PRO A 135 8.24 8.78 14.44
N VAL A 136 7.53 9.67 13.76
CA VAL A 136 6.96 10.88 14.37
C VAL A 136 5.89 10.52 15.41
N LEU A 137 5.00 9.60 15.04
CA LEU A 137 3.94 9.15 15.94
C LEU A 137 4.49 8.43 17.18
N SER A 138 5.68 7.82 17.11
CA SER A 138 6.31 7.14 18.25
C SER A 138 6.63 8.12 19.39
N VAL A 139 7.07 9.33 19.05
CA VAL A 139 7.31 10.42 20.01
C VAL A 139 5.99 10.86 20.64
N VAL A 140 4.95 11.09 19.84
CA VAL A 140 3.64 11.48 20.37
C VAL A 140 3.08 10.39 21.29
N SER A 141 3.24 9.14 20.89
CA SER A 141 2.73 7.98 21.62
C SER A 141 3.50 7.75 22.92
N SER A 142 4.81 8.02 22.97
CA SER A 142 5.57 7.97 24.21
C SER A 142 5.13 9.06 25.20
N VAL A 143 4.82 10.27 24.73
CA VAL A 143 4.26 11.33 25.57
C VAL A 143 2.91 10.91 26.17
N ILE A 144 2.03 10.34 25.34
CA ILE A 144 0.73 9.82 25.81
C ILE A 144 0.94 8.71 26.85
N LEU A 145 1.90 7.81 26.61
CA LEU A 145 2.23 6.72 27.53
C LEU A 145 2.71 7.25 28.88
N VAL A 146 3.63 8.22 28.90
CA VAL A 146 4.09 8.90 30.14
C VAL A 146 2.90 9.48 30.89
N GLY A 147 2.04 10.24 30.19
CA GLY A 147 0.86 10.84 30.80
C GLY A 147 -0.06 9.81 31.45
N ARG A 148 -0.24 8.64 30.81
CA ARG A 148 -1.04 7.55 31.40
C ARG A 148 -0.35 6.90 32.59
N VAL A 149 0.93 6.58 32.49
CA VAL A 149 1.69 5.97 33.60
C VAL A 149 1.64 6.85 34.84
N LEU A 150 1.83 8.17 34.68
CA LEU A 150 1.74 9.13 35.77
C LEU A 150 0.32 9.25 36.33
N ASN A 151 -0.69 9.34 35.45
CA ASN A 151 -2.08 9.48 35.88
C ASN A 151 -2.63 8.25 36.61
N THR A 152 -2.20 7.05 36.23
CA THR A 152 -2.62 5.79 36.87
C THR A 152 -1.90 5.54 38.19
N SER A 153 -0.75 6.17 38.43
CA SER A 153 0.00 6.01 39.67
C SER A 153 -0.64 6.78 40.83
N GLU A 154 -1.25 6.07 41.78
CA GLU A 154 -1.75 6.69 43.02
C GLU A 154 -0.63 7.38 43.80
N TRP A 155 0.57 6.82 43.77
CA TRP A 155 1.76 7.38 44.42
C TRP A 155 2.05 8.79 43.90
N PHE A 156 1.96 9.01 42.58
CA PHE A 156 2.19 10.31 41.97
C PHE A 156 1.24 11.37 42.52
N TRP A 157 -0.05 11.04 42.69
CA TRP A 157 -1.05 12.00 43.17
C TRP A 157 -0.95 12.35 44.65
N ARG A 158 -0.43 11.44 45.49
CA ARG A 158 -0.30 11.64 46.95
C ARG A 158 0.83 12.60 47.35
N HIS A 159 1.80 12.85 46.47
CA HIS A 159 2.98 13.67 46.82
C HIS A 159 2.80 15.16 46.51
N GLY A 160 3.65 15.98 47.14
CA GLY A 160 3.70 17.44 46.92
C GLY A 160 4.15 17.85 45.52
N LYS A 161 3.94 19.13 45.18
CA LYS A 161 4.17 19.69 43.83
C LYS A 161 5.59 19.46 43.30
N ILE A 162 6.61 19.57 44.15
CA ILE A 162 8.03 19.42 43.74
C ILE A 162 8.31 17.98 43.31
N VAL A 163 7.89 17.00 44.11
CA VAL A 163 8.08 15.57 43.81
C VAL A 163 7.34 15.18 42.52
N LYS A 164 6.14 15.74 42.29
CA LYS A 164 5.38 15.55 41.04
C LYS A 164 6.14 16.08 39.82
N ILE A 165 6.71 17.28 39.90
CA ILE A 165 7.50 17.84 38.80
C ILE A 165 8.74 16.98 38.54
N ALA A 166 9.48 16.61 39.59
CA ALA A 166 10.67 15.78 39.47
C ALA A 166 10.36 14.41 38.83
N THR A 167 9.31 13.73 39.30
CA THR A 167 8.89 12.44 38.70
C THR A 167 8.34 12.58 37.29
N CYS A 168 7.67 13.69 36.95
CA CYS A 168 7.25 13.97 35.59
C CYS A 168 8.47 14.11 34.66
N ILE A 169 9.48 14.90 35.06
CA ILE A 169 10.72 15.06 34.29
C ILE A 169 11.42 13.71 34.11
N ILE A 170 11.61 12.95 35.20
CA ILE A 170 12.28 11.65 35.15
C ILE A 170 11.51 10.67 34.24
N ALA A 171 10.18 10.56 34.40
CA ALA A 171 9.37 9.66 33.58
C ALA A 171 9.39 10.06 32.11
N PHE A 172 9.32 11.37 31.82
CA PHE A 172 9.42 11.88 30.46
C PHE A 172 10.78 11.57 29.84
N THR A 173 11.87 11.81 30.56
CA THR A 173 13.22 11.48 30.09
C THR A 173 13.36 9.98 29.87
N VAL A 174 12.98 9.13 30.82
CA VAL A 174 13.19 7.67 30.71
C VAL A 174 12.36 7.06 29.56
N ILE A 175 11.10 7.46 29.38
CA ILE A 175 10.20 6.84 28.40
C ILE A 175 10.30 7.49 27.02
N CYS A 176 10.39 8.83 26.93
CA CYS A 176 10.43 9.53 25.65
C CYS A 176 11.81 9.57 25.02
N TRP A 177 12.90 9.38 25.79
CA TRP A 177 14.25 9.46 25.24
C TRP A 177 14.48 8.52 24.06
N GLY A 178 14.10 7.25 24.18
CA GLY A 178 14.28 6.26 23.12
C GLY A 178 13.60 6.67 21.79
N PRO A 179 12.28 6.89 21.77
CA PRO A 179 11.56 7.35 20.57
C PRO A 179 12.08 8.68 20.02
N VAL A 180 12.33 9.68 20.87
CA VAL A 180 12.85 10.98 20.42
C VAL A 180 14.22 10.83 19.77
N TYR A 181 15.13 10.09 20.40
CA TYR A 181 16.47 9.85 19.88
C TYR A 181 16.43 9.10 18.55
N LEU A 182 15.69 8.00 18.46
CA LEU A 182 15.61 7.20 17.24
C LEU A 182 14.94 7.95 16.08
N THR A 183 13.90 8.73 16.37
CA THR A 183 13.27 9.59 15.36
C THR A 183 14.19 10.71 14.92
N ALA A 184 14.94 11.33 15.85
CA ALA A 184 15.94 12.32 15.52
C ALA A 184 17.03 11.73 14.61
N LEU A 185 17.60 10.56 14.95
CA LEU A 185 18.56 9.85 14.08
C LEU A 185 17.96 9.57 12.70
N TYR A 186 16.73 9.05 12.66
CA TYR A 186 16.03 8.71 11.41
C TYR A 186 15.89 9.91 10.44
N TYR A 187 15.62 11.10 10.98
CA TYR A 187 15.52 12.31 10.15
C TYR A 187 16.87 12.99 9.89
N LEU A 188 17.75 13.09 10.90
CA LEU A 188 19.06 13.74 10.78
C LEU A 188 20.01 13.01 9.83
N GLU A 189 20.04 11.67 9.89
CA GLU A 189 20.82 10.84 8.96
C GLU A 189 20.18 10.75 7.57
N ARG A 190 19.07 11.46 7.33
CA ARG A 190 18.30 11.41 6.08
C ARG A 190 17.85 10.00 5.72
N LEU A 191 17.75 9.10 6.69
CA LEU A 191 17.31 7.72 6.48
C LEU A 191 15.91 7.67 5.88
N HIS A 192 15.03 8.59 6.27
CA HIS A 192 13.72 8.72 5.62
C HIS A 192 13.82 8.91 4.11
N VAL A 193 14.80 9.69 3.60
CA VAL A 193 14.98 9.90 2.15
C VAL A 193 15.43 8.61 1.48
N PHE A 194 16.46 7.95 2.04
CA PHE A 194 17.01 6.71 1.49
C PHE A 194 16.05 5.53 1.59
N LEU A 195 15.34 5.41 2.71
CA LEU A 195 14.37 4.36 2.93
C LEU A 195 13.13 4.58 2.07
N THR A 196 12.67 5.84 1.92
CA THR A 196 11.59 6.16 0.98
C THR A 196 12.02 5.91 -0.46
N SER A 197 13.24 6.27 -0.86
CA SER A 197 13.73 6.01 -2.22
C SER A 197 13.90 4.51 -2.48
N TRP A 198 14.44 3.76 -1.52
CA TRP A 198 14.57 2.31 -1.63
C TRP A 198 13.22 1.60 -1.65
N LEU A 199 12.28 1.99 -0.79
CA LEU A 199 10.91 1.46 -0.81
C LEU A 199 10.17 1.85 -2.09
N TRP A 200 10.37 3.08 -2.57
CA TRP A 200 9.85 3.52 -3.86
C TRP A 200 10.43 2.69 -5.00
N ASP A 201 11.71 2.37 -4.96
CA ASP A 201 12.37 1.55 -5.98
C ASP A 201 11.87 0.11 -5.95
N LEU A 202 11.75 -0.47 -4.76
CA LEU A 202 11.10 -1.77 -4.58
C LEU A 202 9.67 -1.73 -5.11
N TRP A 203 8.90 -0.69 -4.78
CA TRP A 203 7.53 -0.55 -5.23
C TRP A 203 7.45 -0.38 -6.74
N ALA A 204 8.21 0.53 -7.34
CA ALA A 204 8.23 0.79 -8.78
C ALA A 204 8.70 -0.43 -9.58
N ASN A 205 9.73 -1.14 -9.09
CA ASN A 205 10.23 -2.36 -9.73
C ASN A 205 9.20 -3.50 -9.65
N ASN A 206 8.46 -3.60 -8.54
CA ASN A 206 7.40 -4.58 -8.36
C ASN A 206 6.02 -4.07 -8.79
N MET A 207 5.90 -2.84 -9.28
CA MET A 207 4.61 -2.24 -9.61
C MET A 207 3.98 -2.98 -10.77
N VAL A 208 4.78 -3.39 -11.76
CA VAL A 208 4.29 -4.20 -12.88
C VAL A 208 3.69 -5.50 -12.35
N ILE A 209 4.40 -6.23 -11.49
CA ILE A 209 3.90 -7.50 -10.90
C ILE A 209 2.63 -7.24 -10.09
N THR A 210 2.65 -6.23 -9.23
CA THR A 210 1.51 -5.83 -8.39
C THR A 210 0.29 -5.48 -9.23
N TYR A 211 0.51 -4.74 -10.31
CA TYR A 211 -0.49 -4.32 -11.27
C TYR A 211 -1.06 -5.52 -12.02
N THR A 212 -0.20 -6.39 -12.56
CA THR A 212 -0.59 -7.64 -13.21
C THR A 212 -1.43 -8.50 -12.28
N VAL A 213 -0.98 -8.73 -11.04
CA VAL A 213 -1.73 -9.52 -10.04
C VAL A 213 -3.08 -8.88 -9.77
N SER A 214 -3.13 -7.56 -9.60
CA SER A 214 -4.37 -6.81 -9.39
C SER A 214 -5.33 -6.96 -10.58
N MET A 215 -4.82 -6.96 -11.80
CA MET A 215 -5.61 -7.19 -13.01
C MET A 215 -6.08 -8.63 -13.15
N CYS A 216 -5.24 -9.61 -12.85
CA CYS A 216 -5.64 -11.02 -12.80
C CYS A 216 -6.78 -11.23 -11.80
N ILE A 217 -6.72 -10.56 -10.64
CA ILE A 217 -7.82 -10.54 -9.66
C ILE A 217 -9.08 -9.97 -10.31
N VAL A 218 -9.03 -8.75 -10.85
CA VAL A 218 -10.22 -8.09 -11.43
C VAL A 218 -10.84 -8.89 -12.58
N ASN A 219 -10.02 -9.45 -13.48
CA ASN A 219 -10.47 -10.27 -14.60
C ASN A 219 -11.13 -11.57 -14.13
N ALA A 220 -10.55 -12.27 -13.16
CA ALA A 220 -11.15 -13.48 -12.59
C ALA A 220 -12.52 -13.18 -11.96
N LEU A 221 -12.62 -12.05 -11.26
CA LEU A 221 -13.84 -11.58 -10.62
C LEU A 221 -14.90 -11.11 -11.63
N ALA A 222 -14.49 -10.56 -12.78
CA ALA A 222 -15.37 -10.22 -13.89
C ALA A 222 -16.08 -11.47 -14.42
N ILE A 223 -15.34 -12.57 -14.60
CA ILE A 223 -15.90 -13.84 -15.04
C ILE A 223 -16.89 -14.39 -14.00
N GLY A 224 -16.51 -14.41 -12.73
CA GLY A 224 -17.40 -14.83 -11.64
C GLY A 224 -18.69 -14.00 -11.56
N SER A 225 -18.61 -12.70 -11.90
CA SER A 225 -19.77 -11.80 -11.90
C SER A 225 -20.85 -12.18 -12.93
N ILE A 226 -20.46 -12.75 -14.08
CA ILE A 226 -21.39 -13.19 -15.13
C ILE A 226 -22.09 -14.47 -14.71
N VAL A 227 -21.33 -15.45 -14.21
CA VAL A 227 -21.87 -16.71 -13.73
C VAL A 227 -22.91 -16.41 -12.64
N TRP A 228 -22.56 -15.52 -11.72
CA TRP A 228 -23.50 -15.04 -10.71
C TRP A 228 -24.72 -14.36 -11.31
N LEU A 229 -24.57 -13.49 -12.33
CA LEU A 229 -25.68 -12.81 -13.00
C LEU A 229 -26.65 -13.81 -13.65
N ILE A 230 -26.14 -14.88 -14.26
CA ILE A 230 -26.96 -15.94 -14.88
C ILE A 230 -27.83 -16.62 -13.83
N PHE A 231 -27.24 -17.05 -12.71
CA PHE A 231 -28.00 -17.66 -11.60
C PHE A 231 -28.97 -16.69 -10.92
N ALA A 232 -28.59 -15.42 -10.80
CA ALA A 232 -29.50 -14.40 -10.29
C ALA A 232 -30.69 -14.18 -11.24
N GLY A 233 -30.43 -14.20 -12.55
CA GLY A 233 -31.46 -14.10 -13.58
C GLY A 233 -32.42 -15.29 -13.58
N SER A 234 -31.91 -16.52 -13.41
CA SER A 234 -32.75 -17.72 -13.30
C SER A 234 -33.62 -17.69 -12.05
N ALA A 235 -33.04 -17.33 -10.91
CA ALA A 235 -33.78 -17.22 -9.65
C ALA A 235 -34.90 -16.17 -9.72
N GLU A 236 -34.64 -15.04 -10.39
CA GLU A 236 -35.65 -14.00 -10.61
C GLU A 236 -36.79 -14.49 -11.53
N PHE A 237 -36.46 -15.25 -12.58
CA PHE A 237 -37.44 -15.84 -13.49
C PHE A 237 -38.32 -16.87 -12.77
N GLU A 238 -37.72 -17.77 -11.99
CA GLU A 238 -38.46 -18.75 -11.19
C GLU A 238 -39.37 -18.09 -10.16
N ALA A 239 -38.88 -17.03 -9.48
CA ALA A 239 -39.70 -16.27 -8.55
C ALA A 239 -40.93 -15.65 -9.24
N LYS A 240 -40.81 -15.23 -10.50
CA LYS A 240 -41.94 -14.68 -11.28
C LYS A 240 -42.89 -15.77 -11.78
N THR A 241 -42.37 -16.92 -12.20
CA THR A 241 -43.17 -18.01 -12.79
C THR A 241 -43.84 -18.89 -11.73
N PHE A 242 -43.13 -19.20 -10.65
CA PHE A 242 -43.56 -20.15 -9.61
C PHE A 242 -43.86 -19.50 -8.26
N GLY A 243 -43.64 -18.18 -8.11
CA GLY A 243 -43.80 -17.46 -6.84
C GLY A 243 -42.68 -17.70 -5.82
N VAL A 244 -41.75 -18.63 -6.09
CA VAL A 244 -40.63 -18.98 -5.21
C VAL A 244 -39.36 -19.18 -6.05
N ALA A 245 -38.23 -18.63 -5.61
CA ALA A 245 -36.92 -18.90 -6.21
C ALA A 245 -36.38 -20.25 -5.70
N LEU A 246 -36.29 -21.25 -6.59
CA LEU A 246 -35.76 -22.57 -6.25
C LEU A 246 -34.24 -22.61 -6.43
N THR A 247 -33.71 -21.92 -7.44
CA THR A 247 -32.28 -21.80 -7.70
C THR A 247 -31.63 -20.77 -6.78
N LYS A 248 -30.65 -21.22 -6.00
CA LYS A 248 -29.75 -20.35 -5.24
C LYS A 248 -28.40 -20.31 -5.95
N PRO A 249 -27.78 -19.13 -6.11
CA PRO A 249 -26.47 -19.03 -6.73
C PRO A 249 -25.44 -19.85 -5.92
N PRO A 250 -24.68 -20.75 -6.57
CA PRO A 250 -23.72 -21.60 -5.88
C PRO A 250 -22.43 -20.81 -5.57
N TYR A 251 -22.48 -19.95 -4.54
CA TYR A 251 -21.39 -19.03 -4.19
C TYR A 251 -20.01 -19.70 -4.04
N ARG A 252 -19.97 -20.91 -3.47
CA ARG A 252 -18.71 -21.66 -3.32
C ARG A 252 -18.13 -22.09 -4.68
N ALA A 253 -18.98 -22.54 -5.60
CA ALA A 253 -18.54 -22.94 -6.93
C ALA A 253 -18.05 -21.72 -7.73
N ILE A 254 -18.74 -20.58 -7.61
CA ILE A 254 -18.31 -19.32 -8.23
C ILE A 254 -16.94 -18.89 -7.68
N ALA A 255 -16.74 -18.96 -6.37
CA ALA A 255 -15.46 -18.61 -5.75
C ALA A 255 -14.31 -19.56 -6.17
N ILE A 256 -14.58 -20.87 -6.28
CA ILE A 256 -13.60 -21.84 -6.81
C ILE A 256 -13.25 -21.51 -8.26
N LEU A 257 -14.27 -21.20 -9.07
CA LEU A 257 -14.08 -20.82 -10.47
C LEU A 257 -13.26 -19.53 -10.59
N GLU A 258 -13.56 -18.51 -9.80
CA GLU A 258 -12.76 -17.27 -9.71
C GLU A 258 -11.31 -17.57 -9.32
N ALA A 259 -11.08 -18.44 -8.33
CA ALA A 259 -9.72 -18.83 -7.93
C ALA A 259 -8.96 -19.58 -9.04
N VAL A 260 -9.62 -20.47 -9.78
CA VAL A 260 -9.04 -21.18 -10.92
C VAL A 260 -8.67 -20.21 -12.03
N PHE A 261 -9.57 -19.29 -12.41
CA PHE A 261 -9.27 -18.26 -13.41
C PHE A 261 -8.16 -17.31 -12.96
N PHE A 262 -8.11 -16.97 -11.67
CA PHE A 262 -7.03 -16.15 -11.11
C PHE A 262 -5.67 -16.82 -11.27
N ILE A 263 -5.54 -18.12 -10.94
CA ILE A 263 -4.30 -18.88 -11.12
C ILE A 263 -3.93 -18.95 -12.61
N LEU A 264 -4.91 -19.21 -13.48
CA LEU A 264 -4.70 -19.25 -14.92
C LEU A 264 -4.25 -17.88 -15.47
N PHE A 265 -4.82 -16.79 -15.00
CA PHE A 265 -4.42 -15.44 -15.39
C PHE A 265 -3.07 -15.04 -14.82
N ILE A 266 -2.72 -15.45 -13.60
CA ILE A 266 -1.37 -15.30 -13.06
C ILE A 266 -0.35 -15.99 -13.99
N TYR A 267 -0.65 -17.22 -14.40
CA TYR A 267 0.21 -17.98 -15.30
C TYR A 267 0.34 -17.31 -16.68
N ILE A 268 -0.72 -16.71 -17.21
CA ILE A 268 -0.66 -15.99 -18.49
C ILE A 268 0.06 -14.64 -18.34
N GLY A 269 -0.19 -13.93 -17.24
CA GLY A 269 0.10 -12.53 -17.06
C GLY A 269 1.48 -12.21 -16.49
N LEU A 270 2.07 -13.07 -15.66
CA LEU A 270 3.39 -12.84 -15.04
C LEU A 270 4.51 -13.42 -15.91
N PRO A 271 5.25 -12.60 -16.70
CA PRO A 271 6.28 -13.12 -17.61
C PRO A 271 7.55 -13.60 -16.90
N TYR A 272 7.84 -13.09 -15.70
CA TYR A 272 9.06 -13.40 -14.97
C TYR A 272 8.80 -13.48 -13.47
N ILE A 273 9.36 -14.49 -12.81
CA ILE A 273 9.52 -14.51 -11.35
C ILE A 273 10.98 -14.21 -11.05
N TYR A 274 11.21 -13.23 -10.18
CA TYR A 274 12.53 -13.05 -9.58
C TYR A 274 12.74 -14.13 -8.50
N VAL A 275 13.70 -15.03 -8.72
CA VAL A 275 14.09 -16.06 -7.74
C VAL A 275 15.46 -15.66 -7.18
N PRO A 276 15.52 -15.13 -5.94
CA PRO A 276 16.79 -14.74 -5.34
C PRO A 276 17.68 -15.98 -5.16
N GLY A 277 18.91 -15.94 -5.70
CA GLY A 277 19.92 -16.99 -5.52
C GLY A 277 20.09 -17.98 -6.67
N TRP A 278 19.29 -17.89 -7.75
CA TRP A 278 19.41 -18.79 -8.91
C TRP A 278 19.83 -18.02 -10.18
N PRO A 279 20.86 -18.45 -10.93
CA PRO A 279 21.14 -17.95 -12.28
C PRO A 279 20.39 -18.79 -13.34
N PRO A 280 19.62 -18.17 -14.27
CA PRO A 280 19.33 -16.74 -14.40
C PRO A 280 18.41 -16.23 -13.29
N ARG A 281 18.64 -14.99 -12.80
CA ARG A 281 17.89 -14.37 -11.68
C ARG A 281 16.38 -14.21 -11.95
N TYR A 282 15.96 -14.44 -13.18
CA TYR A 282 14.58 -14.41 -13.62
C TYR A 282 14.21 -15.77 -14.22
N LEU A 283 13.27 -16.45 -13.59
CA LEU A 283 12.62 -17.61 -14.19
C LEU A 283 11.58 -17.06 -15.16
N ILE A 284 11.71 -17.38 -16.45
CA ILE A 284 10.66 -17.13 -17.43
C ILE A 284 9.48 -18.01 -17.01
N TRP A 285 8.43 -17.38 -16.50
CA TRP A 285 7.20 -18.07 -16.12
C TRP A 285 6.11 -17.60 -17.07
N GLY A 286 5.29 -18.52 -17.55
CA GLY A 286 4.05 -18.15 -18.23
C GLY A 286 4.15 -17.87 -19.72
N SER A 287 3.05 -17.32 -20.24
CA SER A 287 2.83 -17.08 -21.67
C SER A 287 3.13 -15.62 -22.05
N ASN A 288 2.76 -15.20 -23.26
CA ASN A 288 2.87 -13.80 -23.66
C ASN A 288 1.90 -12.93 -22.83
N PRO A 289 2.40 -12.01 -21.99
CA PRO A 289 1.55 -11.17 -21.14
C PRO A 289 0.61 -10.30 -21.96
N SER A 290 0.94 -9.98 -23.21
CA SER A 290 0.06 -9.20 -24.10
C SER A 290 -1.31 -9.85 -24.30
N ILE A 291 -1.45 -11.17 -24.16
CA ILE A 291 -2.74 -11.85 -24.22
C ILE A 291 -3.65 -11.42 -23.06
N LEU A 292 -3.06 -11.26 -21.86
CA LEU A 292 -3.79 -10.77 -20.68
C LEU A 292 -4.26 -9.33 -20.91
N TYR A 293 -3.33 -8.44 -21.28
CA TYR A 293 -3.57 -7.02 -21.45
C TYR A 293 -4.50 -6.72 -22.65
N ASP A 294 -4.23 -7.30 -23.81
CA ASP A 294 -4.86 -6.88 -25.08
C ASP A 294 -6.14 -7.64 -25.41
N ARG A 295 -6.38 -8.81 -24.79
CA ARG A 295 -7.53 -9.65 -25.14
C ARG A 295 -8.39 -9.96 -23.94
N ILE A 296 -7.80 -10.59 -22.91
CA ILE A 296 -8.57 -11.01 -21.73
C ILE A 296 -9.15 -9.80 -21.02
N ASN A 297 -8.37 -8.73 -20.85
CA ASN A 297 -8.84 -7.53 -20.18
C ASN A 297 -10.03 -6.88 -20.93
N TYR A 298 -9.93 -6.74 -22.26
CA TYR A 298 -11.02 -6.20 -23.09
C TYR A 298 -12.30 -7.03 -23.00
N ILE A 299 -12.16 -8.36 -23.05
CA ILE A 299 -13.28 -9.28 -22.86
C ILE A 299 -13.91 -9.05 -21.47
N CYS A 300 -13.10 -9.00 -20.41
CA CYS A 300 -13.58 -8.79 -19.05
C CYS A 300 -14.24 -7.41 -18.85
N LEU A 301 -13.70 -6.36 -19.47
CA LEU A 301 -14.30 -5.02 -19.46
C LEU A 301 -15.67 -5.02 -20.16
N GLY A 302 -15.78 -5.69 -21.32
CA GLY A 302 -17.04 -5.87 -22.03
C GLY A 302 -18.07 -6.61 -21.17
N LEU A 303 -17.63 -7.64 -20.46
CA LEU A 303 -18.48 -8.41 -19.54
C LEU A 303 -18.93 -7.59 -18.34
N ILE A 304 -18.05 -6.82 -17.69
CA ILE A 304 -18.41 -5.91 -16.59
C ILE A 304 -19.38 -4.84 -17.07
N SER A 305 -19.16 -4.29 -18.26
CA SER A 305 -20.03 -3.28 -18.87
C SER A 305 -21.42 -3.85 -19.13
N LEU A 306 -21.51 -5.07 -19.68
CA LEU A 306 -22.77 -5.79 -19.89
C LEU A 306 -23.48 -6.08 -18.57
N VAL A 307 -22.77 -6.60 -17.56
CA VAL A 307 -23.31 -6.89 -16.23
C VAL A 307 -23.85 -5.61 -15.57
N THR A 308 -23.13 -4.49 -15.72
CA THR A 308 -23.55 -3.18 -15.22
C THR A 308 -24.79 -2.68 -15.96
N LEU A 309 -24.82 -2.78 -17.28
CA LEU A 309 -25.95 -2.36 -18.11
C LEU A 309 -27.21 -3.17 -17.79
N VAL A 310 -27.10 -4.49 -17.66
CA VAL A 310 -28.21 -5.35 -17.23
C VAL A 310 -28.69 -4.98 -15.82
N GLY A 311 -27.77 -4.70 -14.91
CA GLY A 311 -28.10 -4.23 -13.56
C GLY A 311 -28.85 -2.90 -13.56
N MET A 312 -28.50 -1.98 -14.46
CA MET A 312 -29.16 -0.68 -14.61
C MET A 312 -30.54 -0.80 -15.28
N THR A 313 -30.66 -1.57 -16.37
CA THR A 313 -31.92 -1.69 -17.15
C THR A 313 -33.01 -2.42 -16.40
N LYS A 314 -32.65 -3.47 -15.65
CA LYS A 314 -33.62 -4.22 -14.84
C LYS A 314 -34.19 -3.45 -13.66
N GLY A 315 -33.70 -2.23 -13.39
CA GLY A 315 -34.24 -1.37 -12.35
C GLY A 315 -34.28 -2.09 -11.01
N LEU A 316 -33.12 -2.48 -10.50
CA LEU A 316 -32.94 -3.22 -9.25
C LEU A 316 -33.82 -2.64 -8.12
N ARG A 317 -35.01 -3.22 -7.93
CA ARG A 317 -36.01 -2.81 -6.94
C ARG A 317 -35.54 -3.26 -5.55
N ARG A 318 -34.63 -2.45 -4.99
CA ARG A 318 -34.26 -2.12 -3.59
C ARG A 318 -34.45 -3.08 -2.40
N ARG A 319 -35.13 -4.24 -2.43
CA ARG A 319 -35.44 -4.97 -1.18
C ARG A 319 -34.46 -6.09 -0.79
N THR A 320 -33.74 -6.71 -1.72
CA THR A 320 -32.84 -7.83 -1.37
C THR A 320 -31.52 -7.86 -2.15
N PHE A 321 -31.35 -6.97 -3.12
CA PHE A 321 -30.27 -7.04 -4.10
C PHE A 321 -29.38 -5.79 -4.00
N ASN A 322 -28.40 -5.84 -3.10
CA ASN A 322 -27.38 -4.80 -2.97
C ASN A 322 -26.27 -5.02 -4.01
N PHE A 323 -26.59 -4.74 -5.26
CA PHE A 323 -25.59 -4.65 -6.31
C PHE A 323 -24.76 -3.39 -6.03
N SER A 324 -23.49 -3.51 -5.67
CA SER A 324 -22.63 -2.34 -5.51
C SER A 324 -22.27 -1.79 -6.90
N LEU A 325 -23.20 -1.04 -7.49
CA LEU A 325 -23.00 -0.31 -8.74
C LEU A 325 -21.72 0.53 -8.68
N PHE A 326 -21.41 1.08 -7.51
CA PHE A 326 -20.15 1.76 -7.22
C PHE A 326 -18.91 0.87 -7.43
N GLY A 327 -18.93 -0.38 -6.94
CA GLY A 327 -17.81 -1.31 -7.13
C GLY A 327 -17.60 -1.65 -8.60
N LEU A 328 -18.67 -1.85 -9.36
CA LEU A 328 -18.60 -2.11 -10.80
C LEU A 328 -18.11 -0.92 -11.59
N ILE A 329 -18.56 0.28 -11.25
CA ILE A 329 -18.06 1.51 -11.86
C ILE A 329 -16.57 1.66 -11.61
N ILE A 330 -16.07 1.44 -10.39
CA ILE A 330 -14.63 1.61 -10.14
C ILE A 330 -13.83 0.48 -10.81
N ALA A 331 -14.30 -0.78 -10.82
CA ALA A 331 -13.62 -1.83 -11.59
C ALA A 331 -13.60 -1.54 -13.09
N GLY A 332 -14.73 -1.10 -13.66
CA GLY A 332 -14.81 -0.67 -15.05
C GLY A 332 -13.89 0.53 -15.31
N GLY A 333 -13.79 1.47 -14.37
CA GLY A 333 -12.87 2.60 -14.41
C GLY A 333 -11.40 2.17 -14.37
N PHE A 334 -11.05 1.16 -13.56
CA PHE A 334 -9.69 0.64 -13.46
C PHE A 334 -9.27 -0.11 -14.73
N LEU A 335 -10.15 -0.98 -15.26
CA LEU A 335 -9.91 -1.67 -16.53
C LEU A 335 -9.90 -0.69 -17.72
N GLY A 336 -10.75 0.35 -17.69
CA GLY A 336 -10.76 1.42 -18.69
C GLY A 336 -9.51 2.30 -18.64
N LEU A 337 -9.02 2.61 -17.42
CA LEU A 337 -7.74 3.29 -17.23
C LEU A 337 -6.59 2.46 -17.82
N ASP A 338 -6.56 1.14 -17.59
CA ASP A 338 -5.57 0.27 -18.23
C ASP A 338 -5.66 0.33 -19.76
N MET A 339 -6.87 0.24 -20.30
CA MET A 339 -7.08 0.29 -21.75
C MET A 339 -6.48 1.55 -22.39
N VAL A 340 -6.54 2.66 -21.65
CA VAL A 340 -6.06 3.98 -22.09
C VAL A 340 -4.57 4.16 -21.79
N THR A 341 -4.08 3.61 -20.68
CA THR A 341 -2.74 3.89 -20.15
C THR A 341 -1.78 2.72 -20.23
N GLY A 342 -2.19 1.51 -20.61
CA GLY A 342 -1.51 0.24 -20.32
C GLY A 342 -0.03 0.19 -20.73
N ASN A 343 0.31 0.73 -21.90
CA ASN A 343 1.71 0.83 -22.34
C ASN A 343 2.51 1.93 -21.62
N TYR A 344 1.83 2.92 -21.06
CA TYR A 344 2.36 4.10 -20.38
C TYR A 344 2.28 4.02 -18.85
N ILE A 345 1.60 3.05 -18.25
CA ILE A 345 1.51 2.92 -16.77
C ILE A 345 2.91 2.81 -16.17
N ARG A 346 3.81 2.06 -16.82
CA ARG A 346 5.21 1.95 -16.37
C ARG A 346 5.93 3.30 -16.44
N THR A 347 5.68 4.07 -17.49
CA THR A 347 6.25 5.41 -17.68
C THR A 347 5.67 6.42 -16.68
N LEU A 348 4.37 6.36 -16.42
CA LEU A 348 3.67 7.19 -15.43
C LEU A 348 4.08 6.83 -13.99
N ALA A 349 4.41 5.56 -13.72
CA ALA A 349 4.92 5.11 -12.43
C ALA A 349 6.34 5.58 -12.14
N ILE A 350 7.17 5.73 -13.18
CA ILE A 350 8.53 6.26 -13.09
C ILE A 350 8.50 7.79 -13.01
N LEU A 351 7.40 8.43 -13.44
CA LEU A 351 7.27 9.88 -13.50
C LEU A 351 7.51 10.58 -12.15
N PRO A 352 6.91 10.16 -11.01
CA PRO A 352 7.24 10.75 -9.72
C PRO A 352 8.72 10.61 -9.38
N LYS A 353 9.37 9.48 -9.72
CA LYS A 353 10.81 9.26 -9.47
C LYS A 353 11.70 10.20 -10.29
N MET A 354 11.30 10.49 -11.54
CA MET A 354 11.98 11.45 -12.43
C MET A 354 11.73 12.90 -11.99
N LEU A 355 10.53 13.21 -11.51
CA LEU A 355 10.14 14.53 -11.04
C LEU A 355 10.66 14.84 -9.64
N THR A 356 10.89 13.84 -8.78
CA THR A 356 11.38 14.04 -7.40
C THR A 356 12.71 14.80 -7.34
N PRO A 357 13.78 14.43 -8.07
CA PRO A 357 15.02 15.20 -8.07
C PRO A 357 14.83 16.59 -8.70
N PHE A 358 13.94 16.74 -9.69
CA PHE A 358 13.60 18.05 -10.25
C PHE A 358 12.93 18.96 -9.21
N ILE A 359 11.90 18.46 -8.51
CA ILE A 359 11.21 19.19 -7.44
C ILE A 359 12.19 19.51 -6.30
N LEU A 360 13.01 18.54 -5.87
CA LEU A 360 14.04 18.76 -4.86
C LEU A 360 15.04 19.84 -5.29
N SER A 361 15.49 19.82 -6.55
CA SER A 361 16.41 20.81 -7.08
C SER A 361 15.82 22.22 -7.12
N VAL A 362 14.53 22.34 -7.45
CA VAL A 362 13.80 23.62 -7.45
C VAL A 362 13.60 24.12 -6.01
N THR A 363 13.29 23.23 -5.08
CA THR A 363 13.06 23.59 -3.66
C THR A 363 14.34 23.93 -2.90
N LEU A 364 15.49 23.39 -3.30
CA LEU A 364 16.78 23.61 -2.61
C LEU A 364 17.48 24.93 -3.00
N SER A 365 16.86 25.75 -3.86
CA SER A 365 17.32 27.09 -4.33
C SER A 365 18.76 27.18 -4.85
N SER A 366 19.46 26.05 -4.95
CA SER A 366 20.85 25.91 -5.37
C SER A 366 20.91 24.95 -6.55
N PRO A 367 21.21 25.43 -7.77
CA PRO A 367 21.38 24.58 -8.95
C PRO A 367 22.54 23.58 -8.81
N TRP A 368 23.43 23.80 -7.84
CA TRP A 368 24.55 22.90 -7.53
C TRP A 368 24.13 21.64 -6.76
N GLY A 369 22.94 21.63 -6.14
CA GLY A 369 22.42 20.45 -5.44
C GLY A 369 22.15 19.24 -6.35
N LEU A 370 21.93 19.48 -7.66
CA LEU A 370 21.81 18.41 -8.67
C LEU A 370 23.15 17.76 -9.00
N LEU A 371 24.26 18.51 -8.93
CA LEU A 371 25.61 18.03 -9.25
C LEU A 371 26.24 17.26 -8.08
N THR A 372 25.72 17.43 -6.86
CA THR A 372 26.16 16.68 -5.67
C THR A 372 25.29 15.46 -5.37
N MET A 373 24.21 15.24 -6.14
CA MET A 373 23.50 13.98 -6.09
C MET A 373 24.40 12.88 -6.65
N ASP A 374 24.68 11.89 -5.81
CA ASP A 374 25.53 10.75 -6.14
C ASP A 374 25.12 10.15 -7.49
N ILE A 375 26.09 9.91 -8.38
CA ILE A 375 25.86 9.31 -9.70
C ILE A 375 25.16 7.95 -9.56
N ASN A 376 25.34 7.29 -8.40
CA ASN A 376 24.62 6.08 -8.03
C ASN A 376 23.09 6.27 -7.96
N TYR A 377 22.59 7.47 -7.63
CA TYR A 377 21.15 7.79 -7.67
C TYR A 377 20.63 7.77 -9.11
N PHE A 378 21.40 8.31 -10.06
CA PHE A 378 21.08 8.28 -11.49
C PHE A 378 21.25 6.90 -12.11
N LEU A 379 22.24 6.12 -11.66
CA LEU A 379 22.41 4.72 -12.07
C LEU A 379 21.33 3.80 -11.47
N ASN A 380 20.75 4.17 -10.33
CA ASN A 380 19.60 3.48 -9.71
C ASN A 380 18.23 3.93 -10.27
N LEU A 381 18.17 4.98 -11.09
CA LEU A 381 17.00 5.25 -11.92
C LEU A 381 16.93 4.13 -12.97
N TYR A 382 15.97 3.22 -12.80
CA TYR A 382 15.70 2.13 -13.73
C TYR A 382 15.18 2.72 -15.04
N ILE A 383 16.09 3.22 -15.87
CA ILE A 383 15.82 3.55 -17.26
C ILE A 383 15.85 2.21 -17.99
N PRO A 384 14.77 1.82 -18.70
CA PRO A 384 14.78 0.59 -19.47
C PRO A 384 16.03 0.52 -20.34
N TYR A 385 16.68 -0.65 -20.42
CA TYR A 385 17.99 -0.79 -21.09
C TYR A 385 17.98 -0.29 -22.56
N TYR A 386 16.82 -0.27 -23.21
CA TYR A 386 16.65 0.28 -24.56
C TYR A 386 16.54 1.82 -24.60
N GLU A 387 16.18 2.49 -23.50
CA GLU A 387 16.17 3.95 -23.38
C GLU A 387 17.46 4.50 -22.76
N LEU A 388 18.22 3.65 -22.06
CA LEU A 388 19.49 4.00 -21.42
C LEU A 388 20.49 4.65 -22.42
N PRO A 389 20.67 4.17 -23.66
CA PRO A 389 21.56 4.82 -24.63
C PRO A 389 21.08 6.21 -25.06
N ARG A 390 19.75 6.45 -25.10
CA ARG A 390 19.17 7.75 -25.44
C ARG A 390 19.26 8.74 -24.29
N ALA A 391 18.98 8.31 -23.06
CA ALA A 391 19.15 9.11 -21.86
C ALA A 391 20.64 9.44 -21.61
N LEU A 392 21.52 8.45 -21.76
CA LEU A 392 22.97 8.65 -21.66
C LEU A 392 23.50 9.54 -22.78
N MET A 393 23.06 9.39 -24.05
CA MET A 393 23.47 10.32 -25.12
C MET A 393 23.05 11.77 -24.85
N GLN A 394 21.87 12.00 -24.27
CA GLN A 394 21.43 13.35 -23.92
C GLN A 394 22.21 13.94 -22.74
N ILE A 395 22.60 13.12 -21.75
CA ILE A 395 23.43 13.55 -20.61
C ILE A 395 24.89 13.77 -21.05
N TYR A 396 25.43 12.93 -21.93
CA TYR A 396 26.84 12.90 -22.30
C TYR A 396 27.23 14.00 -23.31
N PHE A 397 26.31 14.47 -24.16
CA PHE A 397 26.63 15.49 -25.17
C PHE A 397 26.43 16.94 -24.73
N PHE A 398 25.65 17.21 -23.68
CA PHE A 398 25.33 18.58 -23.27
C PHE A 398 25.22 18.66 -21.74
N GLY A 399 26.35 18.70 -21.05
CA GLY A 399 26.39 18.86 -19.59
C GLY A 399 25.80 20.20 -19.15
N GLY A 400 24.62 20.21 -18.51
CA GLY A 400 24.04 21.40 -17.90
C GLY A 400 22.54 21.31 -17.57
N ALA A 401 22.02 22.27 -16.78
CA ALA A 401 20.60 22.35 -16.42
C ALA A 401 19.64 22.41 -17.63
N GLN A 402 20.15 22.83 -18.79
CA GLN A 402 19.42 22.87 -20.06
C GLN A 402 19.07 21.47 -20.60
N THR A 403 19.87 20.42 -20.31
CA THR A 403 19.55 19.03 -20.71
C THR A 403 18.54 18.37 -19.79
N ALA A 404 18.61 18.64 -18.48
CA ALA A 404 17.54 18.24 -17.58
C ALA A 404 16.21 18.90 -17.98
N LEU A 405 16.24 20.17 -18.39
CA LEU A 405 15.07 20.89 -18.89
C LEU A 405 14.57 20.36 -20.25
N THR A 406 15.45 20.02 -21.19
CA THR A 406 15.03 19.47 -22.49
C THR A 406 14.59 18.02 -22.41
N LEU A 407 15.19 17.18 -21.56
CA LEU A 407 14.68 15.85 -21.23
C LEU A 407 13.33 15.97 -20.51
N ALA A 408 13.20 16.88 -19.54
CA ALA A 408 11.93 17.14 -18.87
C ALA A 408 10.87 17.69 -19.85
N MET A 409 11.22 18.61 -20.76
CA MET A 409 10.31 19.13 -21.78
C MET A 409 9.97 18.08 -22.84
N TYR A 410 10.89 17.20 -23.22
CA TYR A 410 10.64 16.10 -24.14
C TYR A 410 9.75 15.04 -23.49
N VAL A 411 10.03 14.67 -22.24
CA VAL A 411 9.14 13.82 -21.44
C VAL A 411 7.78 14.51 -21.27
N VAL A 412 7.72 15.82 -21.02
CA VAL A 412 6.47 16.60 -20.96
C VAL A 412 5.77 16.69 -22.31
N MET A 413 6.47 16.71 -23.45
CA MET A 413 5.88 16.69 -24.80
C MET A 413 5.39 15.30 -25.17
N LEU A 414 6.12 14.24 -24.80
CA LEU A 414 5.76 12.84 -25.02
C LEU A 414 4.60 12.47 -24.10
N ILE A 415 4.59 13.01 -22.88
CA ILE A 415 3.44 13.10 -21.99
C ILE A 415 2.37 13.92 -22.68
N HIS A 416 2.58 15.13 -23.20
CA HIS A 416 1.52 15.94 -23.81
C HIS A 416 0.86 15.25 -25.01
N SER A 417 1.61 14.57 -25.89
CA SER A 417 1.09 13.83 -27.03
C SER A 417 0.37 12.54 -26.63
N SER A 418 0.81 11.88 -25.54
CA SER A 418 0.09 10.73 -24.98
C SER A 418 -1.09 11.17 -24.10
N VAL A 419 -0.98 12.31 -23.42
CA VAL A 419 -1.94 13.00 -22.56
C VAL A 419 -3.02 13.65 -23.39
N THR A 420 -2.86 14.10 -24.62
CA THR A 420 -4.01 14.58 -25.42
C THR A 420 -4.97 13.44 -25.77
N HIS A 421 -4.44 12.24 -26.06
CA HIS A 421 -5.25 11.03 -26.26
C HIS A 421 -5.75 10.40 -24.94
N VAL A 422 -4.92 10.41 -23.90
CA VAL A 422 -5.26 9.90 -22.56
C VAL A 422 -6.19 10.87 -21.83
N THR A 423 -6.07 12.18 -21.97
CA THR A 423 -6.97 13.18 -21.36
C THR A 423 -8.28 13.27 -22.09
N SER A 424 -8.37 13.11 -23.41
CA SER A 424 -9.68 13.02 -24.06
C SER A 424 -10.42 11.76 -23.61
N ALA A 425 -9.75 10.62 -23.50
CA ALA A 425 -10.34 9.41 -22.96
C ALA A 425 -10.62 9.49 -21.44
N MET A 426 -9.72 10.04 -20.63
CA MET A 426 -9.91 10.23 -19.19
C MET A 426 -10.93 11.31 -18.88
N THR A 427 -11.01 12.39 -19.65
CA THR A 427 -12.06 13.40 -19.53
C THR A 427 -13.38 12.82 -19.98
N LEU A 428 -13.45 12.04 -21.06
CA LEU A 428 -14.68 11.33 -21.44
C LEU A 428 -15.10 10.34 -20.36
N THR A 429 -14.17 9.55 -19.82
CA THR A 429 -14.44 8.57 -18.75
C THR A 429 -14.82 9.27 -17.46
N ALA A 430 -14.13 10.34 -17.07
CA ALA A 430 -14.44 11.16 -15.90
C ALA A 430 -15.73 11.96 -16.09
N LEU A 431 -16.08 12.39 -17.30
CA LEU A 431 -17.32 13.08 -17.61
C LEU A 431 -18.49 12.09 -17.60
N ILE A 432 -18.30 10.87 -18.12
CA ILE A 432 -19.22 9.74 -17.91
C ILE A 432 -19.34 9.45 -16.41
N TRP A 433 -18.25 9.45 -15.65
CA TRP A 433 -18.22 9.19 -14.21
C TRP A 433 -18.96 10.26 -13.41
N VAL A 434 -18.68 11.53 -13.67
CA VAL A 434 -19.31 12.69 -13.03
C VAL A 434 -20.78 12.77 -13.43
N THR A 435 -21.13 12.59 -14.70
CA THR A 435 -22.53 12.62 -15.16
C THR A 435 -23.34 11.44 -14.62
N THR A 436 -22.79 10.22 -14.59
CA THR A 436 -23.45 9.07 -13.96
C THR A 436 -23.58 9.25 -12.45
N THR A 437 -22.56 9.80 -11.78
CA THR A 437 -22.60 10.09 -10.34
C THR A 437 -23.65 11.15 -10.02
N ILE A 438 -23.67 12.28 -10.75
CA ILE A 438 -24.67 13.35 -10.61
C ILE A 438 -26.08 12.81 -10.89
N TYR A 439 -26.26 12.03 -11.96
CA TYR A 439 -27.55 11.40 -12.28
C TYR A 439 -28.01 10.47 -11.15
N CYS A 440 -27.11 9.65 -10.60
CA CYS A 440 -27.42 8.74 -9.48
C CYS A 440 -27.77 9.50 -8.19
N PHE A 441 -27.06 10.58 -7.85
CA PHE A 441 -27.37 11.41 -6.69
C PHE A 441 -28.68 12.19 -6.87
N ALA A 442 -28.90 12.78 -8.05
CA ALA A 442 -30.16 13.47 -8.38
C ALA A 442 -31.36 12.52 -8.29
N LYS A 443 -31.22 11.28 -8.76
CA LYS A 443 -32.26 10.25 -8.69
C LYS A 443 -32.44 9.64 -7.29
N ALA A 444 -31.36 9.59 -6.49
CA ALA A 444 -31.45 9.15 -5.10
C ALA A 444 -32.21 10.18 -4.23
N GLY A 445 -32.05 11.48 -4.53
CA GLY A 445 -32.77 12.57 -3.86
C GLY A 445 -34.28 12.62 -4.17
N THR A 446 -34.70 12.21 -5.37
CA THR A 446 -36.12 12.27 -5.79
C THR A 446 -36.97 11.07 -5.36
N THR A 447 -36.40 10.04 -4.73
CA THR A 447 -37.13 8.84 -4.27
C THR A 447 -37.57 8.90 -2.80
N ARG A 448 -37.66 10.10 -2.23
CA ARG A 448 -38.41 10.39 -1.00
C ARG A 448 -39.58 11.31 -1.35
N GLY A 449 -40.64 10.69 -1.87
CA GLY A 449 -41.95 11.24 -2.18
C GLY A 449 -42.92 10.08 -2.25
#